data_AF-A0A409XQL9-F1
#
_entry.id   AF-A0A409XQL9-F1
#
_cell.length_a   1.000
_cell.length_b   1.000
_cell.length_c   1.000
_cell.angle_alpha   90.00
_cell.angle_beta   90.00
_cell.angle_gamma   90.00
#
_symmetry.space_group_name_H-M   'P 1'
#
loop_
_entity.id
_entity.type
_entity.pdbx_description
1 polymer ?
#
loop_
_entity_poly.entity_id
_entity_poly.type
_entity_poly.pdbx_seq_one_letter_code
_entity_poly.pdbx_strand_id
1 'polypeptide(L)'
;MKSSSLTPISIEADGAFVARDAYSNQVEYDTRVTANAISKFTGTPSAEYVTFGAKKGNYCAIMPGAAWSGYMDNENIKQLRVVEAGVGGPDVFSRALDGIIFGKGSTMIFMFRVGGFTYYTDKEAEGSQLEKLMDDYLNRQPPWSVERGSSLCQWNVSYYFLKFKNPQNNSIMMHWNLPDGMSKQLAELKATLATPEAQQAIANHGQRGMIQATNNFALAVHGNSLMNQVFYPRQYGWY
;
A
#
# COMPACT_ATOMS: atom_id res chain seq x y z
N MET A 1 1.92 2.31 25.64
CA MET A 1 1.16 2.91 24.53
C MET A 1 1.61 2.26 23.24
N LYS A 2 0.73 1.54 22.55
CA LYS A 2 1.01 1.09 21.19
C LYS A 2 0.92 2.33 20.31
N SER A 3 2.04 2.74 19.72
CA SER A 3 2.04 3.75 18.66
C SER A 3 1.31 3.11 17.48
N SER A 4 0.09 3.56 17.23
CA SER A 4 -0.68 3.24 16.03
C SER A 4 0.05 3.87 14.84
N SER A 5 0.71 3.06 14.01
CA SER A 5 1.18 3.53 12.72
C SER A 5 -0.01 3.53 11.77
N LEU A 6 -0.80 4.60 11.81
CA LEU A 6 -1.85 4.83 10.83
C LEU A 6 -1.20 4.87 9.45
N THR A 7 -1.58 3.94 8.58
CA THR A 7 -1.17 4.01 7.18
C THR A 7 -2.24 4.84 6.47
N PRO A 8 -1.91 6.06 6.00
CA PRO A 8 -2.88 6.87 5.27
C PRO A 8 -3.30 6.12 4.02
N ILE A 9 -4.61 5.94 3.85
CA ILE A 9 -5.17 5.26 2.69
C ILE A 9 -5.55 6.28 1.62
N SER A 10 -6.14 7.42 2.01
CA SER A 10 -6.29 8.60 1.15
C SER A 10 -6.70 9.85 1.94
N ILE A 11 -6.46 11.02 1.34
CA ILE A 11 -7.03 12.31 1.74
C ILE A 11 -7.76 12.87 0.52
N GLU A 12 -9.06 13.10 0.65
CA GLU A 12 -9.93 13.72 -0.36
C GLU A 12 -9.59 15.21 -0.54
N ALA A 13 -9.99 15.80 -1.66
CA ALA A 13 -9.76 17.22 -1.94
C ALA A 13 -10.35 18.18 -0.89
N ASP A 14 -11.40 17.76 -0.17
CA ASP A 14 -12.02 18.51 0.94
C ASP A 14 -11.35 18.23 2.31
N GLY A 15 -10.25 17.49 2.32
CA GLY A 15 -9.50 17.10 3.52
C GLY A 15 -10.14 15.96 4.31
N ALA A 16 -11.19 15.30 3.81
CA ALA A 16 -11.68 14.07 4.41
C ALA A 16 -10.64 12.95 4.28
N PHE A 17 -10.50 12.10 5.29
CA PHE A 17 -9.47 11.07 5.30
C PHE A 17 -10.05 9.68 5.54
N VAL A 18 -9.32 8.67 5.08
CA VAL A 18 -9.44 7.30 5.54
C VAL A 18 -8.04 6.79 5.89
N ALA A 19 -7.92 6.20 7.07
CA ALA A 19 -6.69 5.57 7.54
C ALA A 19 -7.03 4.19 8.10
N ARG A 20 -6.07 3.27 8.00
CA ARG A 20 -6.18 1.94 8.62
C ARG A 20 -5.02 1.77 9.58
N ASP A 21 -5.36 1.34 10.78
CA ASP A 21 -4.35 0.89 11.73
C ASP A 21 -3.78 -0.44 11.24
N ALA A 22 -2.47 -0.47 11.01
CA ALA A 22 -1.77 -1.61 10.45
C ALA A 22 -1.80 -2.86 11.36
N TYR A 23 -2.09 -2.71 12.65
CA TYR A 23 -2.04 -3.79 13.64
C TYR A 23 -3.42 -4.31 14.04
N SER A 24 -4.38 -3.40 14.24
CA SER A 24 -5.74 -3.76 14.63
C SER A 24 -6.66 -3.98 13.42
N ASN A 25 -6.21 -3.58 12.23
CA ASN A 25 -7.00 -3.53 11.00
C ASN A 25 -8.26 -2.65 11.14
N GLN A 26 -8.35 -1.84 12.21
CA GLN A 26 -9.41 -0.86 12.37
C GLN A 26 -9.24 0.26 11.36
N VAL A 27 -10.36 0.72 10.81
CA VAL A 27 -10.40 1.77 9.81
C VAL A 27 -10.98 3.00 10.48
N GLU A 28 -10.20 4.07 10.49
CA GLU A 28 -10.63 5.39 10.90
C GLU A 28 -10.96 6.20 9.65
N TYR A 29 -12.10 6.88 9.66
CA TYR A 29 -12.51 7.69 8.53
C TYR A 29 -13.28 8.92 8.98
N ASP A 30 -13.15 9.99 8.19
CA ASP A 30 -13.95 11.19 8.35
C ASP A 30 -15.41 10.91 7.93
N THR A 31 -16.38 11.52 8.62
CA THR A 31 -17.81 11.35 8.33
C THR A 31 -18.20 11.87 6.94
N ARG A 32 -17.33 12.65 6.28
CA ARG A 32 -17.51 13.20 4.94
C ARG A 32 -17.16 12.21 3.80
N VAL A 33 -16.60 11.04 4.13
CA VAL A 33 -16.30 9.95 3.18
C VAL A 33 -17.60 9.24 2.77
N THR A 34 -17.71 8.79 1.51
CA THR A 34 -18.96 8.20 1.01
C THR A 34 -19.25 6.83 1.61
N ALA A 35 -20.54 6.51 1.81
CA ALA A 35 -20.95 5.21 2.33
C ALA A 35 -20.50 4.03 1.44
N ASN A 36 -20.49 4.22 0.11
CA ASN A 36 -19.99 3.20 -0.82
C ASN A 36 -18.50 2.92 -0.60
N ALA A 37 -17.69 3.96 -0.43
CA ALA A 37 -16.28 3.85 -0.11
C ALA A 37 -16.06 3.10 1.22
N ILE A 38 -16.77 3.51 2.27
CA ILE A 38 -16.71 2.88 3.60
C ILE A 38 -17.10 1.40 3.53
N SER A 39 -18.12 1.04 2.75
CA SER A 39 -18.62 -0.34 2.65
C SER A 39 -17.56 -1.34 2.16
N LYS A 40 -16.54 -0.90 1.42
CA LYS A 40 -15.44 -1.77 0.96
C LYS A 40 -14.46 -2.10 2.07
N PHE A 41 -14.32 -1.23 3.05
CA PHE A 41 -13.49 -1.47 4.23
C PHE A 41 -14.21 -2.25 5.31
N THR A 42 -15.50 -1.99 5.51
CA THR A 42 -16.28 -2.56 6.61
C THR A 42 -17.09 -3.79 6.19
N GLY A 43 -17.15 -4.08 4.88
CA GLY A 43 -17.82 -5.26 4.34
C GLY A 43 -17.16 -6.58 4.74
N THR A 44 -17.86 -7.69 4.49
CA THR A 44 -17.35 -9.05 4.68
C THR A 44 -17.33 -9.79 3.33
N PRO A 45 -16.16 -10.24 2.84
CA PRO A 45 -14.83 -9.99 3.40
C PRO A 45 -14.45 -8.50 3.31
N SER A 46 -13.59 -8.01 4.20
CA SER A 46 -13.06 -6.65 4.14
C SER A 46 -11.95 -6.59 3.10
N ALA A 47 -11.85 -5.50 2.33
CA ALA A 47 -10.75 -5.31 1.40
C ALA A 47 -9.39 -5.28 2.12
N GLU A 48 -8.37 -5.92 1.54
CA GLU A 48 -6.98 -5.88 2.00
C GLU A 48 -6.32 -4.55 1.70
N TYR A 49 -6.67 -3.96 0.56
CA TYR A 49 -6.14 -2.71 0.08
C TYR A 49 -7.24 -1.93 -0.64
N VAL A 50 -7.29 -0.63 -0.41
CA VAL A 50 -8.22 0.27 -1.11
C VAL A 50 -7.50 1.57 -1.37
N THR A 51 -7.84 2.24 -2.46
CA THR A 51 -7.36 3.57 -2.80
C THR A 51 -8.50 4.39 -3.35
N PHE A 52 -8.46 5.70 -3.10
CA PHE A 52 -9.45 6.64 -3.58
C PHE A 52 -8.88 7.52 -4.68
N GLY A 53 -9.68 7.71 -5.72
CA GLY A 53 -9.43 8.71 -6.75
C GLY A 53 -9.75 10.12 -6.27
N ALA A 54 -9.40 11.10 -7.10
CA ALA A 54 -9.68 12.52 -6.85
C ALA A 54 -11.19 12.88 -6.76
N LYS A 55 -12.08 11.90 -6.96
CA LYS A 55 -13.53 12.04 -6.85
C LYS A 55 -14.03 11.02 -5.84
N LYS A 56 -14.98 11.43 -5.00
CA LYS A 56 -15.63 10.65 -3.94
C LYS A 56 -16.16 9.26 -4.32
N GLY A 57 -16.38 9.01 -5.62
CA GLY A 57 -16.84 7.74 -6.15
C GLY A 57 -15.73 6.89 -6.77
N ASN A 58 -14.57 7.47 -7.11
CA ASN A 58 -13.49 6.76 -7.75
C ASN A 58 -12.71 5.94 -6.72
N TYR A 59 -12.59 4.64 -6.91
CA TYR A 59 -11.79 3.79 -6.02
C TYR A 59 -11.32 2.51 -6.71
N CYS A 60 -10.31 1.90 -6.12
CA CYS A 60 -9.88 0.53 -6.37
C CYS A 60 -9.83 -0.19 -5.03
N ALA A 61 -10.29 -1.44 -4.96
CA ALA A 61 -10.31 -2.27 -3.76
C ALA A 61 -9.87 -3.69 -4.11
N ILE A 62 -8.94 -4.25 -3.34
CA ILE A 62 -8.46 -5.63 -3.45
C ILE A 62 -9.10 -6.45 -2.34
N MET A 63 -9.81 -7.52 -2.71
CA MET A 63 -10.45 -8.41 -1.75
C MET A 63 -9.55 -9.63 -1.45
N PRO A 64 -9.54 -10.15 -0.20
CA PRO A 64 -8.76 -11.33 0.15
C PRO A 64 -9.09 -12.52 -0.75
N GLY A 65 -8.07 -13.13 -1.35
CA GLY A 65 -8.22 -14.32 -2.19
C GLY A 65 -9.00 -14.11 -3.50
N ALA A 66 -9.32 -12.87 -3.89
CA ALA A 66 -10.13 -12.59 -5.07
C ALA A 66 -9.51 -11.55 -6.01
N ALA A 67 -10.25 -11.23 -7.07
CA ALA A 67 -9.96 -10.13 -8.00
C ALA A 67 -10.23 -8.76 -7.35
N TRP A 68 -9.70 -7.71 -7.97
CA TRP A 68 -9.99 -6.34 -7.58
C TRP A 68 -11.44 -5.94 -7.94
N SER A 69 -11.95 -4.91 -7.28
CA SER A 69 -13.17 -4.21 -7.64
C SER A 69 -12.91 -2.71 -7.64
N GLY A 70 -13.64 -1.94 -8.42
CA GLY A 70 -13.47 -0.50 -8.44
C GLY A 70 -14.63 0.22 -9.10
N TYR A 71 -14.63 1.53 -8.92
CA TYR A 71 -15.49 2.44 -9.66
C TYR A 71 -14.62 3.58 -10.16
N MET A 72 -14.83 3.98 -11.41
CA MET A 72 -14.08 5.04 -12.08
C MET A 72 -15.04 5.76 -13.01
N ASP A 73 -14.81 7.04 -13.25
CA ASP A 73 -15.52 7.74 -14.32
C ASP A 73 -15.07 7.27 -15.71
N ASN A 74 -15.84 7.65 -16.74
CA ASN A 74 -15.61 7.19 -18.12
C ASN A 74 -14.23 7.53 -18.65
N GLU A 75 -13.63 8.65 -18.23
CA GLU A 75 -12.30 9.04 -18.69
C GLU A 75 -11.23 8.13 -18.09
N ASN A 76 -11.28 7.87 -16.78
CA ASN A 76 -10.36 6.93 -16.14
C ASN A 76 -10.57 5.49 -16.63
N ILE A 77 -11.81 5.08 -16.95
CA ILE A 77 -12.08 3.77 -17.56
C ILE A 77 -11.37 3.63 -18.91
N LYS A 78 -11.38 4.65 -19.77
CA LYS A 78 -10.66 4.59 -21.05
C LYS A 78 -9.18 4.33 -20.84
N GLN A 79 -8.56 5.01 -19.87
CA GLN A 79 -7.13 4.83 -19.59
C GLN A 79 -6.82 3.47 -18.98
N LEU A 80 -7.69 2.98 -18.09
CA LEU A 80 -7.61 1.61 -17.58
C LEU A 80 -7.59 0.59 -18.73
N ARG A 81 -8.46 0.75 -19.74
CA ARG A 81 -8.48 -0.16 -20.91
C ARG A 81 -7.18 -0.15 -21.71
N VAL A 82 -6.53 1.00 -21.84
CA VAL A 82 -5.22 1.10 -22.50
C VAL A 82 -4.17 0.30 -21.73
N VAL A 83 -4.14 0.44 -20.41
CA VAL A 83 -3.20 -0.29 -19.54
C VAL A 83 -3.50 -1.79 -19.55
N GLU A 84 -4.77 -2.19 -19.43
CA GLU A 84 -5.20 -3.58 -19.53
C GLU A 84 -4.70 -4.23 -20.82
N ALA A 85 -4.85 -3.55 -21.97
CA ALA A 85 -4.35 -4.04 -23.24
C ALA A 85 -2.83 -4.22 -23.24
N GLY A 86 -2.08 -3.26 -22.66
CA GLY A 86 -0.63 -3.30 -22.58
C GLY A 86 -0.06 -4.43 -21.72
N VAL A 87 -0.80 -4.90 -20.72
CA VAL A 87 -0.33 -5.96 -19.79
C VAL A 87 -0.81 -7.38 -20.15
N GLY A 88 -1.46 -7.56 -21.31
CA GLY A 88 -1.94 -8.86 -21.78
C GLY A 88 -3.45 -9.08 -21.61
N GLY A 89 -4.23 -8.01 -21.45
CA GLY A 89 -5.69 -8.03 -21.45
C GLY A 89 -6.33 -7.98 -20.06
N PRO A 90 -7.66 -7.81 -20.00
CA PRO A 90 -8.41 -7.57 -18.76
C PRO A 90 -8.30 -8.73 -17.76
N ASP A 91 -8.25 -9.98 -18.22
CA ASP A 91 -8.16 -11.17 -17.35
C ASP A 91 -6.78 -11.32 -16.70
N VAL A 92 -5.71 -10.93 -17.41
CA VAL A 92 -4.35 -10.93 -16.88
C VAL A 92 -4.20 -9.78 -15.89
N PHE A 93 -4.59 -8.58 -16.31
CA PHE A 93 -4.60 -7.40 -15.45
C PHE A 93 -5.35 -7.66 -14.14
N SER A 94 -6.58 -8.16 -14.21
CA SER A 94 -7.42 -8.32 -13.01
C SER A 94 -6.90 -9.33 -12.00
N ARG A 95 -6.16 -10.34 -12.45
CA ARG A 95 -5.51 -11.34 -11.56
C ARG A 95 -4.18 -10.85 -11.02
N ALA A 96 -3.45 -10.05 -11.81
CA ALA A 96 -2.13 -9.54 -11.45
C ALA A 96 -2.20 -8.28 -10.57
N LEU A 97 -3.28 -7.50 -10.62
CA LEU A 97 -3.37 -6.22 -9.94
C LEU A 97 -3.31 -6.37 -8.41
N ASP A 98 -2.41 -5.60 -7.80
CA ASP A 98 -2.28 -5.45 -6.35
C ASP A 98 -2.79 -4.10 -5.84
N GLY A 99 -3.03 -3.15 -6.73
CA GLY A 99 -3.68 -1.89 -6.40
C GLY A 99 -3.48 -0.80 -7.45
N ILE A 100 -4.25 0.27 -7.35
CA ILE A 100 -4.13 1.46 -8.20
C ILE A 100 -3.98 2.67 -7.30
N ILE A 101 -2.89 3.41 -7.34
CA ILE A 101 -2.76 4.68 -6.61
C ILE A 101 -3.26 5.79 -7.52
N PHE A 102 -4.21 6.58 -7.05
CA PHE A 102 -4.73 7.71 -7.81
C PHE A 102 -4.08 9.02 -7.34
N GLY A 103 -3.77 9.90 -8.29
CA GLY A 103 -3.29 11.25 -8.06
C GLY A 103 -4.24 12.31 -8.61
N LYS A 104 -3.71 13.52 -8.75
CA LYS A 104 -4.43 14.63 -9.39
C LYS A 104 -4.87 14.27 -10.81
N GLY A 105 -6.07 14.75 -11.16
CA GLY A 105 -6.70 14.55 -12.47
C GLY A 105 -6.98 13.08 -12.75
N SER A 106 -6.32 12.53 -13.78
CA SER A 106 -6.42 11.11 -14.15
C SER A 106 -5.12 10.33 -13.94
N THR A 107 -4.17 10.88 -13.18
CA THR A 107 -2.92 10.18 -12.88
C THR A 107 -3.17 8.94 -12.05
N MET A 108 -2.66 7.79 -12.49
CA MET A 108 -2.85 6.47 -11.88
C MET A 108 -1.55 5.66 -11.94
N ILE A 109 -1.17 5.03 -10.81
CA ILE A 109 -0.07 4.06 -10.76
C ILE A 109 -0.65 2.68 -10.47
N PHE A 110 -0.39 1.71 -11.32
CA PHE A 110 -0.88 0.34 -11.24
C PHE A 110 0.22 -0.57 -10.68
N MET A 111 -0.04 -1.16 -9.51
CA MET A 111 0.89 -2.07 -8.82
C MET A 111 0.51 -3.51 -9.12
N PHE A 112 1.49 -4.41 -9.32
CA PHE A 112 1.24 -5.81 -9.65
C PHE A 112 1.82 -6.78 -8.61
N ARG A 113 1.08 -7.86 -8.32
CA ARG A 113 1.38 -8.89 -7.30
C ARG A 113 2.68 -9.63 -7.59
N VAL A 114 3.03 -9.80 -8.86
CA VAL A 114 4.25 -10.50 -9.30
C VAL A 114 5.44 -9.53 -9.44
N GLY A 115 5.33 -8.33 -8.85
CA GLY A 115 6.32 -7.27 -8.93
C GLY A 115 6.14 -6.39 -10.17
N GLY A 116 6.90 -5.29 -10.18
CA GLY A 116 6.75 -4.22 -11.16
C GLY A 116 5.55 -3.31 -10.91
N PHE A 117 5.40 -2.34 -11.79
CA PHE A 117 4.27 -1.43 -11.85
C PHE A 117 4.16 -0.90 -13.28
N THR A 118 3.06 -0.21 -13.58
CA THR A 118 2.98 0.70 -14.72
C THR A 118 2.16 1.92 -14.30
N TYR A 119 2.06 2.94 -15.14
CA TYR A 119 1.35 4.15 -14.77
C TYR A 119 0.73 4.84 -15.99
N TYR A 120 -0.21 5.73 -15.70
CA TYR A 120 -0.79 6.68 -16.63
C TYR A 120 -0.74 8.06 -15.97
N THR A 121 -0.26 9.06 -16.69
CA THR A 121 -0.19 10.46 -16.27
C THR A 121 -1.20 11.28 -17.07
N ASP A 122 -1.81 12.28 -16.44
CA ASP A 122 -2.57 13.27 -17.20
C ASP A 122 -1.63 14.31 -17.85
N LYS A 123 -2.21 15.24 -18.62
CA LYS A 123 -1.45 16.29 -19.31
C LYS A 123 -0.71 17.25 -18.37
N GLU A 124 -1.15 17.38 -17.12
CA GLU A 124 -0.46 18.23 -16.13
C GLU A 124 0.78 17.51 -15.59
N ALA A 125 0.71 16.19 -15.47
CA ALA A 125 1.79 15.34 -15.01
C ALA A 125 2.83 15.01 -16.10
N GLU A 126 2.48 15.17 -17.38
CA GLU A 126 3.39 14.95 -18.51
C GLU A 126 4.63 15.87 -18.42
N GLY A 127 5.82 15.29 -18.51
CA GLY A 127 7.12 15.94 -18.35
C GLY A 127 7.50 16.33 -16.92
N SER A 128 6.62 16.07 -15.94
CA SER A 128 6.83 16.44 -14.54
C SER A 128 7.96 15.65 -13.87
N GLN A 129 8.35 16.07 -12.66
CA GLN A 129 9.29 15.30 -11.83
C GLN A 129 8.73 13.93 -11.46
N LEU A 130 7.41 13.81 -11.28
CA LEU A 130 6.77 12.54 -10.98
C LEU A 130 6.92 11.57 -12.15
N GLU A 131 6.65 12.00 -13.37
CA GLU A 131 6.75 11.16 -14.56
C GLU A 131 8.18 10.68 -14.79
N LYS A 132 9.16 11.59 -14.72
CA LYS A 132 10.59 11.24 -14.82
C LYS A 132 10.99 10.22 -13.76
N LEU A 133 10.53 10.40 -12.53
CA LEU A 133 10.76 9.44 -11.46
C LEU A 133 10.14 8.08 -11.79
N MET A 134 8.93 8.04 -12.35
CA MET A 134 8.29 6.77 -12.69
C MET A 134 9.07 6.05 -13.80
N ASP A 135 9.45 6.78 -14.84
CA ASP A 135 10.26 6.24 -15.93
C ASP A 135 11.62 5.70 -15.45
N ASP A 136 12.29 6.42 -14.56
CA ASP A 136 13.58 6.02 -13.99
C ASP A 136 13.52 4.68 -13.25
N TYR A 137 12.39 4.34 -12.65
CA TYR A 137 12.21 3.08 -11.91
C TYR A 137 11.56 1.96 -12.73
N LEU A 138 10.66 2.33 -13.64
CA LEU A 138 10.02 1.42 -14.58
C LEU A 138 11.03 0.82 -15.57
N ASN A 139 11.98 1.63 -16.04
CA ASN A 139 12.96 1.24 -17.05
C ASN A 139 14.26 0.63 -16.47
N ARG A 140 14.33 0.38 -15.16
CA ARG A 140 15.49 -0.32 -14.56
C ARG A 140 15.57 -1.77 -15.02
N GLN A 141 16.75 -2.36 -14.84
CA GLN A 141 17.00 -3.76 -15.13
C GLN A 141 17.53 -4.49 -13.88
N PRO A 142 16.67 -5.26 -13.17
CA PRO A 142 15.23 -5.42 -13.39
C PRO A 142 14.40 -4.20 -12.97
N PRO A 143 13.18 -4.03 -13.49
CA PRO A 143 12.25 -2.99 -13.04
C PRO A 143 11.96 -3.11 -11.56
N TRP A 144 11.88 -1.98 -10.86
CA TRP A 144 11.49 -1.96 -9.45
C TRP A 144 9.95 -2.01 -9.33
N SER A 145 9.43 -2.43 -8.18
CA SER A 145 7.99 -2.36 -7.87
C SER A 145 7.66 -1.11 -7.06
N VAL A 146 6.44 -0.60 -7.22
CA VAL A 146 5.86 0.36 -6.28
C VAL A 146 5.14 -0.42 -5.18
N GLU A 147 5.42 -0.10 -3.92
CA GLU A 147 4.89 -0.81 -2.76
C GLU A 147 3.64 -0.14 -2.18
N ARG A 148 2.81 -0.95 -1.52
CA ARG A 148 1.67 -0.47 -0.72
C ARG A 148 2.13 0.57 0.33
N GLY A 149 1.25 1.55 0.57
CA GLY A 149 1.56 2.71 1.40
C GLY A 149 2.32 3.83 0.68
N SER A 150 2.53 3.68 -0.64
CA SER A 150 2.79 4.80 -1.54
C SER A 150 1.48 5.59 -1.78
N SER A 151 1.60 6.89 -2.06
CA SER A 151 0.48 7.81 -2.23
C SER A 151 0.84 8.96 -3.17
N LEU A 152 -0.14 9.38 -3.96
CA LEU A 152 -0.08 10.59 -4.77
C LEU A 152 -1.05 11.62 -4.18
N CYS A 153 -0.69 12.90 -4.25
CA CYS A 153 -1.59 13.96 -3.85
C CYS A 153 -2.70 14.15 -4.89
N GLN A 154 -3.95 14.22 -4.44
CA GLN A 154 -5.12 14.33 -5.30
C GLN A 154 -5.33 15.73 -5.89
N TRP A 155 -4.65 16.76 -5.38
CA TRP A 155 -4.83 18.16 -5.82
C TRP A 155 -3.54 18.82 -6.33
N ASN A 156 -2.37 18.18 -6.18
CA ASN A 156 -1.11 18.70 -6.69
C ASN A 156 -0.20 17.56 -7.17
N VAL A 157 0.09 17.52 -8.47
CA VAL A 157 0.96 16.49 -9.07
C VAL A 157 2.39 16.50 -8.54
N SER A 158 2.85 17.66 -8.06
CA SER A 158 4.19 17.79 -7.51
C SER A 158 4.31 17.16 -6.12
N TYR A 159 3.21 16.79 -5.48
CA TYR A 159 3.24 16.22 -4.13
C TYR A 159 2.98 14.72 -4.15
N TYR A 160 3.95 13.96 -3.66
CA TYR A 160 3.86 12.50 -3.63
C TYR A 160 4.77 11.92 -2.54
N PHE A 161 4.45 10.69 -2.15
CA PHE A 161 5.29 9.84 -1.32
C PHE A 161 5.24 8.42 -1.88
N LEU A 162 6.35 7.95 -2.44
CA LEU A 162 6.41 6.69 -3.18
C LEU A 162 7.52 5.80 -2.63
N LYS A 163 7.21 4.51 -2.48
CA LYS A 163 8.13 3.48 -2.01
C LYS A 163 8.43 2.55 -3.18
N PHE A 164 9.69 2.51 -3.60
CA PHE A 164 10.16 1.60 -4.63
C PHE A 164 10.93 0.46 -4.00
N LYS A 165 10.62 -0.77 -4.39
CA LYS A 165 11.32 -1.96 -3.93
C LYS A 165 12.14 -2.57 -5.06
N ASN A 166 13.40 -2.81 -4.75
CA ASN A 166 14.30 -3.53 -5.63
C ASN A 166 14.01 -5.03 -5.54
N PRO A 167 13.67 -5.71 -6.65
CA PRO A 167 13.35 -7.14 -6.60
C PRO A 167 14.58 -8.02 -6.36
N GLN A 168 15.80 -7.53 -6.58
CA GLN A 168 17.02 -8.33 -6.44
C GLN A 168 17.45 -8.51 -4.99
N ASN A 169 17.29 -7.48 -4.16
CA ASN A 169 17.80 -7.46 -2.79
C ASN A 169 16.74 -7.05 -1.75
N ASN A 170 15.48 -6.86 -2.17
CA ASN A 170 14.37 -6.40 -1.35
C ASN A 170 14.58 -5.04 -0.65
N SER A 171 15.55 -4.23 -1.09
CA SER A 171 15.75 -2.89 -0.53
C SER A 171 14.59 -1.97 -0.91
N ILE A 172 14.10 -1.18 0.04
CA ILE A 172 13.07 -0.16 -0.19
C ILE A 172 13.74 1.21 -0.24
N MET A 173 13.49 1.95 -1.32
CA MET A 173 13.84 3.35 -1.47
C MET A 173 12.58 4.20 -1.44
N MET A 174 12.61 5.26 -0.63
CA MET A 174 11.48 6.18 -0.50
C MET A 174 11.81 7.48 -1.20
N HIS A 175 10.87 7.94 -2.03
CA HIS A 175 10.90 9.23 -2.71
C HIS A 175 9.72 10.05 -2.28
N TRP A 176 9.93 11.33 -2.02
CA TRP A 176 8.84 12.22 -1.70
C TRP A 176 9.13 13.62 -2.23
N ASN A 177 8.07 14.29 -2.61
CA ASN A 177 8.05 15.73 -2.80
C ASN A 177 6.85 16.23 -1.99
N LEU A 178 7.10 17.06 -0.99
CA LEU A 178 6.09 17.45 0.00
C LEU A 178 5.82 18.95 -0.11
N PRO A 179 4.61 19.41 0.22
CA PRO A 179 4.35 20.84 0.35
C PRO A 179 5.34 21.48 1.34
N ASP A 180 5.73 22.74 1.11
CA ASP A 180 6.75 23.44 1.90
C ASP A 180 6.52 23.34 3.41
N GLY A 181 5.27 23.49 3.87
CA GLY A 181 4.92 23.37 5.28
C GLY A 181 5.21 21.98 5.86
N MET A 182 4.88 20.91 5.13
CA MET A 182 5.17 19.53 5.53
C MET A 182 6.65 19.19 5.37
N SER A 183 7.32 19.72 4.34
CA SER A 183 8.75 19.56 4.11
C SER A 183 9.55 20.13 5.30
N LYS A 184 9.17 21.32 5.79
CA LYS A 184 9.77 21.94 6.98
C LYS A 184 9.56 21.09 8.23
N GLN A 185 8.33 20.63 8.48
CA GLN A 185 8.03 19.75 9.63
C GLN A 185 8.80 18.42 9.56
N LEU A 186 8.93 17.83 8.37
CA LEU A 186 9.72 16.62 8.18
C LEU A 186 11.21 16.87 8.44
N ALA A 187 11.75 18.02 8.04
CA ALA A 187 13.13 18.40 8.33
C ALA A 187 13.35 18.57 9.85
N GLU A 188 12.41 19.21 10.55
CA GLU A 188 12.42 19.33 12.01
C GLU A 188 12.34 17.97 12.71
N LEU A 189 11.46 17.09 12.24
CA LEU A 189 11.34 15.73 12.76
C LEU A 189 12.63 14.94 12.53
N LYS A 190 13.24 15.02 11.35
CA LYS A 190 14.52 14.36 11.06
C LYS A 190 15.64 14.88 11.95
N ALA A 191 15.72 16.20 12.16
CA ALA A 191 16.69 16.78 13.08
C ALA A 191 16.49 16.27 14.51
N THR A 192 15.22 16.15 14.94
CA THR A 192 14.87 15.57 16.24
C THR A 192 15.23 14.09 16.34
N LEU A 193 14.98 13.30 15.28
CA LEU A 193 15.30 11.87 15.24
C LEU A 193 16.81 11.60 15.16
N ALA A 194 17.60 12.58 14.71
CA ALA A 194 19.05 12.49 14.66
C ALA A 194 19.71 12.71 16.04
N THR A 195 18.96 13.10 17.08
CA THR A 195 19.54 13.24 18.42
C THR A 195 19.91 11.86 19.00
N PRO A 196 20.97 11.79 19.83
CA PRO A 196 21.38 10.54 20.47
C PRO A 196 20.25 9.89 21.27
N GLU A 197 19.45 10.69 21.96
CA GLU A 197 18.32 10.22 22.78
C GLU A 197 17.24 9.58 21.91
N ALA A 198 16.90 10.22 20.77
CA ALA A 198 15.92 9.67 19.85
C ALA A 198 16.43 8.41 19.15
N GLN A 199 17.71 8.37 18.75
CA GLN A 199 18.32 7.17 18.17
C GLN A 199 18.36 6.01 19.17
N GLN A 200 18.67 6.29 20.44
CA GLN A 200 18.64 5.28 21.49
C GLN A 200 17.22 4.78 21.76
N ALA A 201 16.22 5.67 21.76
CA ALA A 201 14.82 5.29 21.87
C ALA A 201 14.37 4.41 20.68
N ILE A 202 14.77 4.76 19.45
CA ILE A 202 14.52 3.95 18.24
C ILE A 202 15.19 2.58 18.34
N ALA A 203 16.47 2.53 18.74
CA ALA A 203 17.20 1.27 18.89
C ALA A 203 16.54 0.35 19.94
N ASN A 204 16.16 0.92 21.08
CA ASN A 204 15.44 0.21 22.14
C ASN A 204 14.07 -0.30 21.65
N HIS A 205 13.37 0.47 20.84
CA HIS A 205 12.10 0.05 20.24
C HIS A 205 12.31 -1.06 19.20
N GLY A 206 13.33 -0.96 18.34
CA GLY A 206 13.68 -2.00 17.35
C GLY A 206 14.04 -3.33 18.00
N GLN A 207 14.83 -3.30 19.09
CA GLN A 207 15.17 -4.49 19.86
C GLN A 207 13.93 -5.13 20.51
N ARG A 208 13.01 -4.32 21.08
CA ARG A 208 11.74 -4.82 21.63
C ARG A 208 10.86 -5.49 20.56
N GLY A 209 10.80 -4.89 19.37
CA GLY A 209 10.08 -5.46 18.22
C GLY A 209 10.65 -6.81 17.79
N MET A 210 11.98 -6.95 17.70
CA MET A 210 12.62 -8.23 17.41
C MET A 210 12.35 -9.29 18.48
N ILE A 211 12.41 -8.94 19.78
CA ILE A 211 12.11 -9.88 20.86
C ILE A 211 10.65 -10.39 20.75
N GLN A 212 9.69 -9.51 20.45
CA GLN A 212 8.30 -9.93 20.23
C GLN A 212 8.15 -10.82 19.00
N ALA A 213 8.79 -10.48 17.87
CA ALA A 213 8.75 -11.31 16.67
C ALA A 213 9.35 -12.70 16.91
N THR A 214 10.48 -12.78 17.61
CA THR A 214 11.13 -14.05 17.99
C THR A 214 10.26 -14.87 18.93
N ASN A 215 9.61 -14.25 19.92
CA ASN A 215 8.69 -14.95 20.83
C ASN A 215 7.46 -15.48 20.07
N ASN A 216 6.90 -14.70 19.15
CA ASN A 216 5.78 -15.15 18.32
C ASN A 216 6.19 -16.29 17.39
N PHE A 217 7.40 -16.24 16.83
CA PHE A 217 7.95 -17.34 16.03
C PHE A 217 8.17 -18.59 16.87
N ALA A 218 8.74 -18.48 18.08
CA ALA A 218 8.94 -19.61 18.98
C ALA A 218 7.60 -20.26 19.38
N LEU A 219 6.56 -19.46 19.65
CA LEU A 219 5.21 -19.96 19.94
C LEU A 219 4.59 -20.66 18.71
N ALA A 220 4.78 -20.14 17.50
CA ALA A 220 4.29 -20.76 16.27
C ALA A 220 5.00 -22.09 15.96
N VAL A 221 6.32 -22.17 16.19
CA VAL A 221 7.12 -23.37 15.98
C VAL A 221 6.83 -24.44 17.04
N HIS A 222 6.67 -24.06 18.31
CA HIS A 222 6.31 -25.00 19.37
C HIS A 222 4.84 -25.44 19.32
N GLY A 223 3.93 -24.58 18.88
CA GLY A 223 2.52 -24.92 18.64
C GLY A 223 2.34 -25.97 17.55
N ASN A 224 3.16 -25.94 16.49
CA ASN A 224 3.15 -26.98 15.45
C ASN A 224 3.73 -28.33 15.93
N SER A 225 4.61 -28.35 16.94
CA SER A 225 5.13 -29.62 17.48
C SER A 225 4.10 -30.40 18.31
N LEU A 226 3.12 -29.71 18.91
CA LEU A 226 2.03 -30.33 19.67
C LEU A 226 0.91 -30.87 18.78
N MET A 227 0.69 -30.29 17.60
CA MET A 227 -0.30 -30.79 16.61
C MET A 227 0.16 -32.06 15.89
N ASN A 228 1.48 -32.30 15.75
CA ASN A 228 2.01 -33.51 15.12
C ASN A 228 2.08 -34.74 16.04
N GLN A 229 1.73 -34.63 17.33
CA GLN A 229 1.67 -35.77 18.26
C GLN A 229 0.26 -36.34 18.48
N VAL A 230 -0.79 -35.75 17.90
CA VAL A 230 -2.19 -36.18 18.16
C VAL A 230 -2.79 -37.05 17.04
N PHE A 231 -2.09 -37.30 15.93
CA PHE A 231 -2.58 -38.19 14.87
C PHE A 231 -1.61 -39.35 14.57
N TYR A 232 -1.62 -40.35 15.45
CA TYR A 232 -1.42 -41.74 15.02
C TYR A 232 -2.71 -42.52 15.34
N PRO A 233 -3.54 -42.86 14.34
CA PRO A 233 -4.58 -43.84 14.58
C PRO A 233 -3.92 -45.19 14.87
N ARG A 234 -4.14 -45.72 16.08
CA ARG A 234 -3.75 -47.08 16.45
C ARG A 234 -4.32 -48.05 15.42
N GLN A 235 -3.44 -48.75 14.71
CA GLN A 235 -3.81 -49.93 13.95
C GLN A 235 -4.32 -50.98 14.93
N TYR A 236 -5.56 -51.42 14.73
CA TYR A 236 -6.13 -52.59 15.40
C TYR A 236 -5.39 -53.84 14.92
N GLY A 237 -4.76 -54.54 15.85
CA GLY A 237 -4.24 -55.89 15.67
C GLY A 237 -5.37 -56.90 15.73
N TRP A 238 -5.37 -57.83 14.78
CA TRP A 238 -6.14 -59.07 14.80
C TRP A 238 -5.58 -60.00 15.87
N TYR A 239 -6.46 -60.57 16.71
CA TYR A 239 -6.60 -61.98 17.11
C TYR A 239 -7.56 -62.05 18.31
#